data_AF-A0A527ZB91-F1
#
_entry.id   AF-A0A527ZB91-F1
#
_cell.length_a   1.000
_cell.length_b   1.000
_cell.length_c   1.000
_cell.angle_alpha   90.00
_cell.angle_beta   90.00
_cell.angle_gamma   90.00
#
_symmetry.space_group_name_H-M   'P 1'
#
loop_
_entity.id
_entity.type
_entity.pdbx_description
1 polymer ?
#
loop_
_entity_poly.entity_id
_entity_poly.type
_entity_poly.pdbx_seq_one_letter_code
_entity_poly.pdbx_strand_id
1 'polypeptide(L)' 'PEDRREAARTYIESVGGKLHGFWYAFGEHDGWNLWEAPDNVSMASVALAIGAGGALSSYETTVLLSVEE' A
#
# COMPACT_ATOMS: atom_id res chain seq x y z
N PRO A 1 14.52 -1.76 11.04
CA PRO A 1 13.71 -1.97 9.82
C PRO A 1 14.38 -1.32 8.61
N GLU A 2 14.39 -1.99 7.46
CA GLU A 2 14.82 -1.41 6.18
C GLU A 2 13.77 -0.40 5.69
N ASP A 3 14.18 0.68 5.03
CA ASP A 3 13.23 1.65 4.46
C ASP A 3 12.52 1.03 3.24
N ARG A 4 11.25 0.64 3.43
CA ARG A 4 10.43 0.01 2.38
C ARG A 4 9.65 1.01 1.51
N ARG A 5 9.87 2.31 1.69
CA ARG A 5 9.12 3.35 0.95
C ARG A 5 9.41 3.37 -0.53
N GLU A 6 10.65 3.14 -0.95
CA GLU A 6 11.00 3.14 -2.37
C GLU A 6 10.38 1.96 -3.11
N ALA A 7 10.37 0.77 -2.49
CA ALA A 7 9.69 -0.40 -3.05
C ALA A 7 8.18 -0.13 -3.15
N ALA A 8 7.57 0.38 -2.08
CA ALA A 8 6.17 0.75 -2.06
C ALA A 8 5.84 1.75 -3.18
N ARG A 9 6.60 2.85 -3.29
CA ARG A 9 6.43 3.87 -4.34
C ARG A 9 6.52 3.26 -5.74
N THR A 10 7.52 2.41 -5.99
CA THR A 10 7.72 1.76 -7.29
C THR A 10 6.50 0.93 -7.71
N TYR A 11 5.89 0.19 -6.77
CA TYR A 11 4.70 -0.61 -7.08
C TYR A 11 3.51 0.24 -7.52
N ILE A 12 3.19 1.30 -6.78
CA ILE A 12 2.00 2.10 -7.09
C ILE A 12 2.18 3.02 -8.29
N GLU A 13 3.39 3.55 -8.51
CA GLU A 13 3.69 4.33 -9.71
C GLU A 13 3.61 3.48 -10.98
N SER A 14 3.89 2.18 -10.89
CA SER A 14 3.76 1.25 -12.04
C SER A 14 2.32 1.12 -12.56
N VAL A 15 1.33 1.45 -11.73
CA VAL A 15 -0.09 1.46 -12.08
C VAL A 15 -0.67 2.88 -12.15
N GLY A 16 0.19 3.91 -12.20
CA GLY A 16 -0.24 5.31 -12.30
C GLY A 16 -0.84 5.90 -11.01
N GLY A 17 -0.60 5.28 -9.86
CA GLY A 17 -1.04 5.78 -8.56
C GLY A 17 0.08 6.50 -7.78
N LYS A 18 -0.21 6.77 -6.51
CA LYS A 18 0.64 7.55 -5.61
C LYS A 18 0.69 6.96 -4.20
N LEU A 19 1.87 6.97 -3.60
CA LEU A 19 2.06 6.74 -2.16
C LEU A 19 2.01 8.09 -1.44
N HIS A 20 0.97 8.34 -0.65
CA HIS A 20 0.84 9.58 0.13
C HIS A 20 1.66 9.54 1.41
N GLY A 21 1.82 8.38 2.01
CA GLY A 21 2.66 8.23 3.19
C GLY A 21 2.86 6.79 3.61
N PHE A 22 3.91 6.60 4.40
CA PHE A 22 4.35 5.34 4.96
C PHE A 22 4.87 5.63 6.36
N TRP A 23 4.29 4.97 7.34
CA TRP A 23 4.65 5.10 8.74
C TRP A 23 4.94 3.74 9.34
N TYR A 24 5.85 3.71 10.31
CA TYR A 24 5.95 2.59 11.23
C TYR A 24 5.22 2.94 12.52
N ALA A 25 4.51 1.97 13.09
CA ALA A 25 3.79 2.12 14.35
C ALA A 25 4.02 0.92 15.26
N PHE A 26 3.81 1.13 16.56
CA PHE A 26 3.61 0.02 17.49
C PHE A 26 2.14 -0.39 17.45
N GLY A 27 1.87 -1.70 17.49
CA GLY A 27 0.51 -2.24 17.45
C GLY A 27 0.46 -3.62 16.82
N GLU A 28 -0.71 -3.97 16.29
CA GLU A 28 -0.94 -5.23 15.58
C GLU A 28 -0.15 -5.31 14.26
N HIS A 29 -0.06 -4.19 13.54
CA HIS A 29 0.76 -4.03 12.34
C HIS A 29 1.87 -3.01 12.58
N ASP A 30 3.04 -3.31 12.04
CA ASP A 30 4.22 -2.45 12.13
C ASP A 30 4.24 -1.38 11.04
N GLY A 31 3.59 -1.59 9.89
CA GLY A 31 3.56 -0.66 8.76
C GLY A 31 2.16 -0.14 8.42
N TRP A 32 2.04 1.18 8.26
CA TRP A 32 0.82 1.89 7.86
C TRP A 32 1.09 2.71 6.62
N ASN A 33 0.22 2.60 5.63
CA ASN A 33 0.42 3.24 4.34
C ASN A 33 -0.87 3.88 3.84
N LEU A 34 -0.74 5.03 3.19
CA LEU A 34 -1.84 5.67 2.47
C LEU A 34 -1.51 5.69 0.98
N TRP A 35 -2.34 5.03 0.19
CA TRP A 35 -2.17 4.86 -1.24
C TRP A 35 -3.34 5.50 -1.99
N GLU A 36 -3.08 5.97 -3.19
CA GLU A 36 -4.08 6.38 -4.16
C GLU A 36 -3.80 5.64 -5.47
N ALA A 37 -4.81 4.98 -6.02
CA ALA A 37 -4.74 4.27 -7.28
C ALA A 37 -5.84 4.81 -8.22
N PRO A 38 -5.70 4.65 -9.55
CA PRO A 38 -6.74 5.08 -10.49
C PRO A 38 -8.09 4.38 -10.29
N ASP A 39 -8.05 3.12 -9.86
CA ASP A 39 -9.21 2.29 -9.55
C ASP A 39 -8.85 1.12 -8.61
N ASN A 40 -9.88 0.41 -8.15
CA ASN A 40 -9.74 -0.74 -7.25
C ASN A 40 -8.98 -1.91 -7.89
N VAL A 41 -9.03 -2.08 -9.22
CA VAL A 41 -8.35 -3.17 -9.94
C VAL A 41 -6.84 -2.95 -9.95
N SER A 42 -6.43 -1.70 -10.15
CA SER A 42 -5.04 -1.25 -10.08
C SER A 42 -4.47 -1.45 -8.68
N MET A 43 -5.20 -1.07 -7.64
CA MET A 43 -4.77 -1.29 -6.25
C MET A 43 -4.72 -2.79 -5.89
N ALA A 44 -5.68 -3.59 -6.35
CA ALA A 44 -5.67 -5.05 -6.14
C ALA A 44 -4.43 -5.70 -6.78
N SER A 45 -4.03 -5.25 -7.97
CA SER A 45 -2.83 -5.74 -8.65
C SER A 45 -1.56 -5.44 -7.85
N VAL A 46 -1.46 -4.23 -7.26
CA VAL A 46 -0.38 -3.84 -6.36
C VAL A 46 -0.37 -4.69 -5.08
N ALA A 47 -1.53 -4.91 -4.46
CA ALA A 47 -1.66 -5.73 -3.25
C ALA A 47 -1.18 -7.19 -3.50
N LEU A 48 -1.59 -7.78 -4.63
CA LEU A 48 -1.13 -9.12 -5.03
C LEU A 48 0.40 -9.17 -5.23
N ALA A 49 0.98 -8.17 -5.90
CA ALA A 49 2.43 -8.09 -6.10
C ALA A 49 3.21 -7.99 -4.78
N ILE A 50 2.71 -7.18 -3.83
CA ILE A 50 3.27 -7.05 -2.49
C ILE A 50 3.20 -8.39 -1.74
N GLY A 51 2.04 -9.05 -1.76
CA GLY A 51 1.85 -10.35 -1.12
C GLY A 51 2.75 -11.44 -1.69
N ALA A 52 2.98 -11.43 -3.00
CA ALA A 52 3.88 -12.36 -3.68
C ALA A 52 5.36 -12.14 -3.34
N GLY A 53 5.75 -10.94 -2.90
CA GLY A 53 7.13 -10.59 -2.53
C GLY A 53 7.65 -11.29 -1.27
N GLY A 54 6.78 -11.93 -0.47
CA GLY A 54 7.15 -12.72 0.72
C GLY A 54 7.73 -11.92 1.89
N ALA A 55 7.81 -10.59 1.77
CA ALA A 55 8.37 -9.72 2.79
C ALA A 55 7.41 -9.40 3.94
N LEU A 56 6.10 -9.58 3.73
CA LEU A 56 5.06 -9.33 4.73
C LEU A 56 4.55 -10.66 5.28
N SER A 57 4.46 -10.79 6.60
CA SER A 57 3.82 -11.95 7.23
C SER A 57 2.30 -11.92 7.09
N SER A 58 1.72 -10.73 7.15
CA SER A 58 0.29 -10.44 6.97
C SER A 58 0.11 -8.97 6.60
N TYR A 59 -0.99 -8.65 5.94
CA TYR A 59 -1.43 -7.27 5.71
C TYR A 59 -2.93 -7.23 5.44
N GLU A 60 -3.51 -6.06 5.65
CA GLU A 60 -4.88 -5.73 5.26
C GLU A 60 -4.90 -4.49 4.38
N THR A 61 -5.88 -4.41 3.50
CA THR A 61 -6.12 -3.24 2.65
C THR A 61 -7.55 -2.79 2.82
N THR A 62 -7.73 -1.54 3.23
CA THR A 62 -9.05 -0.91 3.38
C THR A 62 -9.23 0.17 2.32
N VAL A 63 -10.30 0.08 1.54
CA VAL A 63 -10.70 1.16 0.63
C VAL A 63 -11.28 2.30 1.46
N LEU A 64 -10.71 3.50 1.33
CA LEU A 64 -11.26 4.70 1.93
C LEU A 64 -12.38 5.25 1.02
N LEU A 65 -13.52 5.58 1.62
CA LEU A 65 -14.61 6.27 0.94
C LEU A 65 -14.45 7.78 1.15
N SER A 66 -14.77 8.57 0.13
CA SER A 66 -14.79 10.03 0.30
C SER A 66 -16.03 10.46 1.08
N VAL A 67 -15.96 11.63 1.73
CA VAL A 67 -17.13 12.20 2.42
C VAL A 67 -18.09 12.86 1.44
N GLU A 68 -17.57 13.23 0.26
CA GLU A 68 -18.26 13.93 -0.81
C GLU A 68 -19.02 13.01 -1.78
N GLU A 69 -18.97 11.70 -1.57
CA GLU A 69 -19.73 10.67 -2.30
C GLU A 69 -21.14 10.43 -1.78
#